data_AF-A0A7S2AL74-F1
#
_entry.id   AF-A0A7S2AL74-F1
#
_cell.length_a   1.000
_cell.length_b   1.000
_cell.length_c   1.000
_cell.angle_alpha   90.00
_cell.angle_beta   90.00
_cell.angle_gamma   90.00
#
_symmetry.space_group_name_H-M   'P 1'
#
loop_
_entity.id
_entity.type
_entity.pdbx_description
1 polymer ?
#
loop_
_entity_poly.entity_id
_entity_poly.type
_entity_poly.pdbx_seq_one_letter_code
_entity_poly.pdbx_strand_id
1 'polypeptide(L)'
;PGPQGPYYCAVGHDRMFGRDICDAHYKACLYAGVNISGINGEVMPGQWEYQVGPSVGISAGDELVVSRYLLERTCEAAGVLCSLDPKPIPGDWNGAGCHTNFSTKSMRESKPGTRSGWDAIVAGIEKLSLKHAEHIAAYGEGNERRLTGRHETASIEAFSWGVANRGASVRVGRNTEADGCGYMEDRRPSSNMDPYVVTSLIAKNVILG
;
A
#
# COMPACT_ATOMS: atom_id res chain seq x y z
N PRO A 1 -16.17 20.04 -1.58
CA PRO A 1 -15.82 19.72 -3.00
C PRO A 1 -16.95 18.88 -3.61
N GLY A 2 -16.96 18.69 -4.95
CA GLY A 2 -17.91 17.77 -5.60
C GLY A 2 -17.60 16.28 -5.30
N PRO A 3 -18.44 15.33 -5.74
CA PRO A 3 -18.24 13.89 -5.49
C PRO A 3 -16.90 13.35 -6.03
N GLN A 4 -16.44 12.20 -5.51
CA GLN A 4 -15.23 11.51 -6.00
C GLN A 4 -15.35 11.12 -7.49
N GLY A 5 -14.20 11.04 -8.16
CA GLY A 5 -14.13 10.73 -9.60
C GLY A 5 -13.11 11.60 -10.34
N PRO A 6 -13.24 12.93 -10.34
CA PRO A 6 -12.38 13.81 -11.13
C PRO A 6 -11.01 14.10 -10.48
N TYR A 7 -10.70 13.53 -9.30
CA TYR A 7 -9.51 13.86 -8.51
C TYR A 7 -8.33 12.92 -8.73
N TYR A 8 -8.58 11.62 -8.93
CA TYR A 8 -7.53 10.62 -9.11
C TYR A 8 -6.65 10.94 -10.32
N CYS A 9 -5.34 11.08 -10.10
CA CYS A 9 -4.34 11.45 -11.11
C CYS A 9 -4.66 12.73 -11.92
N ALA A 10 -5.45 13.65 -11.37
CA ALA A 10 -5.94 14.83 -12.10
C ALA A 10 -4.91 15.95 -12.27
N VAL A 11 -5.23 16.91 -13.13
CA VAL A 11 -4.50 18.18 -13.30
C VAL A 11 -5.51 19.32 -13.28
N GLY A 12 -5.20 20.41 -12.58
CA GLY A 12 -6.06 21.59 -12.46
C GLY A 12 -6.25 22.02 -11.01
N HIS A 13 -6.35 23.33 -10.80
CA HIS A 13 -6.49 23.94 -9.47
C HIS A 13 -7.79 23.53 -8.75
N ASP A 14 -8.84 23.24 -9.52
CA ASP A 14 -10.16 22.82 -9.05
C ASP A 14 -10.22 21.35 -8.61
N ARG A 15 -9.19 20.56 -8.93
CA ARG A 15 -9.16 19.10 -8.73
C ARG A 15 -7.93 18.61 -7.97
N MET A 16 -6.82 19.34 -8.01
CA MET A 16 -5.56 18.90 -7.45
C MET A 16 -5.00 19.86 -6.40
N PHE A 17 -5.16 19.49 -5.14
CA PHE A 17 -4.81 20.29 -3.98
C PHE A 17 -3.50 19.79 -3.36
N GLY A 18 -2.51 20.66 -3.14
CA GLY A 18 -1.25 20.32 -2.47
C GLY A 18 -0.17 19.66 -3.35
N ARG A 19 -0.23 19.84 -4.68
CA ARG A 19 0.77 19.27 -5.61
C ARG A 19 2.18 19.77 -5.33
N ASP A 20 2.32 21.03 -4.95
CA ASP A 20 3.58 21.65 -4.55
C ASP A 20 4.24 20.92 -3.37
N ILE A 21 3.45 20.54 -2.36
CA ILE A 21 3.91 19.74 -1.22
C ILE A 21 4.38 18.36 -1.70
N CYS A 22 3.58 17.68 -2.53
CA CYS A 22 3.92 16.34 -3.01
C CYS A 22 5.17 16.33 -3.91
N ASP A 23 5.30 17.29 -4.82
CA ASP A 23 6.48 17.41 -5.68
C ASP A 23 7.73 17.77 -4.86
N ALA A 24 7.60 18.60 -3.81
CA ALA A 24 8.69 18.93 -2.90
C ALA A 24 9.12 17.72 -2.07
N HIS A 25 8.17 16.97 -1.50
CA HIS A 25 8.42 15.73 -0.76
C HIS A 25 9.12 14.68 -1.63
N TYR A 26 8.66 14.49 -2.86
CA TYR A 26 9.26 13.55 -3.80
C TYR A 26 10.73 13.88 -4.07
N LYS A 27 11.03 15.16 -4.33
CA LYS A 27 12.42 15.63 -4.50
C LYS A 27 13.25 15.48 -3.23
N ALA A 28 12.68 15.75 -2.07
CA ALA A 28 13.36 15.59 -0.78
C ALA A 28 13.73 14.12 -0.52
N CYS A 29 12.82 13.18 -0.79
CA CYS A 29 13.08 11.75 -0.70
C CYS A 29 14.22 11.31 -1.64
N LEU A 30 14.16 11.71 -2.92
CA LEU A 30 15.23 11.42 -3.88
C LEU A 30 16.58 11.97 -3.43
N TYR A 31 16.62 13.21 -2.95
CA TYR A 31 17.83 13.85 -2.44
C TYR A 31 18.39 13.13 -1.20
N ALA A 32 17.53 12.69 -0.29
CA ALA A 32 17.91 11.95 0.91
C ALA A 32 18.34 10.50 0.64
N GLY A 33 18.21 10.00 -0.59
CA GLY A 33 18.53 8.62 -0.96
C GLY A 33 17.46 7.61 -0.58
N VAL A 34 16.23 8.04 -0.28
CA VAL A 34 15.07 7.14 -0.14
C VAL A 34 14.77 6.54 -1.51
N ASN A 35 14.58 5.23 -1.57
CA ASN A 35 14.21 4.51 -2.80
C ASN A 35 12.74 4.73 -3.16
N ILE A 36 12.37 5.99 -3.42
CA ILE A 36 11.02 6.38 -3.81
C ILE A 36 10.80 6.09 -5.30
N SER A 37 9.73 5.37 -5.63
CA SER A 37 9.47 4.88 -7.00
C SER A 37 8.38 5.64 -7.75
N GLY A 38 7.59 6.47 -7.06
CA GLY A 38 6.52 7.21 -7.69
C GLY A 38 5.66 8.01 -6.70
N ILE A 39 4.78 8.82 -7.28
CA ILE A 39 3.72 9.58 -6.60
C ILE A 39 2.48 9.66 -7.49
N ASN A 40 1.30 9.81 -6.87
CA ASN A 40 0.05 10.12 -7.58
C ASN A 40 -0.95 10.83 -6.66
N GLY A 41 -1.84 11.63 -7.26
CA GLY A 41 -3.03 12.13 -6.56
C GLY A 41 -4.06 11.00 -6.44
N GLU A 42 -4.68 10.87 -5.28
CA GLU A 42 -5.61 9.79 -4.96
C GLU A 42 -7.07 10.17 -5.19
N VAL A 43 -7.97 9.20 -4.95
CA VAL A 43 -9.41 9.32 -5.25
C VAL A 43 -10.11 10.42 -4.44
N MET A 44 -9.75 10.60 -3.17
CA MET A 44 -10.31 11.66 -2.33
C MET A 44 -9.56 12.99 -2.58
N PRO A 45 -10.26 14.13 -2.73
CA PRO A 45 -9.61 15.42 -2.94
C PRO A 45 -8.69 15.79 -1.76
N GLY A 46 -7.42 16.06 -2.06
CA GLY A 46 -6.38 16.33 -1.06
C GLY A 46 -5.68 15.06 -0.53
N GLN A 47 -6.09 13.87 -0.99
CA GLN A 47 -5.40 12.62 -0.72
C GLN A 47 -4.31 12.39 -1.77
N TRP A 48 -3.17 11.85 -1.32
CA TRP A 48 -2.01 11.56 -2.16
C TRP A 48 -1.39 10.23 -1.79
N GLU A 49 -0.70 9.62 -2.74
CA GLU A 49 0.09 8.41 -2.56
C GLU A 49 1.53 8.66 -3.02
N TYR A 50 2.47 8.03 -2.32
CA TYR A 50 3.85 7.83 -2.76
C TYR A 50 4.24 6.39 -2.49
N GLN A 51 5.15 5.85 -3.30
CA GLN A 51 5.61 4.47 -3.17
C GLN A 51 7.09 4.42 -2.84
N VAL A 52 7.45 3.63 -1.81
CA VAL A 52 8.84 3.34 -1.42
C VAL A 52 9.15 1.88 -1.78
N GLY A 53 10.24 1.67 -2.50
CA GLY A 53 10.72 0.36 -2.92
C GLY A 53 10.89 0.19 -4.42
N PRO A 54 11.31 -1.00 -4.89
CA PRO A 54 11.47 -2.23 -4.11
C PRO A 54 12.67 -2.16 -3.14
N SER A 55 12.44 -2.44 -1.86
CA SER A 55 13.45 -2.39 -0.80
C SER A 55 13.51 -3.72 -0.05
N VAL A 56 14.68 -4.09 0.50
CA VAL A 56 14.94 -5.45 0.99
C VAL A 56 14.96 -5.49 2.52
N GLY A 57 14.05 -6.28 3.09
CA GLY A 57 14.03 -6.54 4.53
C GLY A 57 13.82 -5.26 5.34
N ILE A 58 14.73 -4.99 6.28
CA ILE A 58 14.60 -3.87 7.21
C ILE A 58 14.61 -2.50 6.53
N SER A 59 15.29 -2.37 5.37
CA SER A 59 15.40 -1.08 4.69
C SER A 59 14.06 -0.55 4.19
N ALA A 60 13.09 -1.43 3.91
CA ALA A 60 11.73 -1.01 3.57
C ALA A 60 11.05 -0.26 4.71
N GLY A 61 11.33 -0.65 5.96
CA GLY A 61 10.84 0.06 7.15
C GLY A 61 11.59 1.36 7.40
N ASP A 62 12.92 1.33 7.34
CA ASP A 62 13.77 2.51 7.55
C ASP A 62 13.39 3.64 6.56
N GLU A 63 13.30 3.31 5.28
CA GLU A 63 12.98 4.26 4.21
C GLU A 63 11.55 4.80 4.32
N LEU A 64 10.56 3.98 4.72
CA LEU A 64 9.19 4.47 4.90
C LEU A 64 9.08 5.40 6.11
N VAL A 65 9.78 5.11 7.21
CA VAL A 65 9.80 6.00 8.38
C VAL A 65 10.44 7.35 8.04
N VAL A 66 11.60 7.33 7.37
CA VAL A 66 12.29 8.56 6.95
C VAL A 66 11.45 9.35 5.95
N SER A 67 10.81 8.69 4.98
CA SER A 67 9.94 9.40 4.02
C SER A 67 8.70 10.00 4.67
N ARG A 68 8.09 9.36 5.69
CA ARG A 68 7.01 9.95 6.50
C ARG A 68 7.48 11.19 7.26
N TYR A 69 8.67 11.13 7.86
CA TYR A 69 9.27 12.30 8.50
C TYR A 69 9.43 13.46 7.50
N LEU A 70 10.00 13.19 6.32
CA LEU A 70 10.17 14.21 5.28
C LEU A 70 8.83 14.79 4.80
N LEU A 71 7.77 13.97 4.74
CA LEU A 71 6.43 14.43 4.40
C LEU A 71 5.92 15.43 5.44
N GLU A 72 5.96 15.06 6.72
CA GLU A 72 5.54 15.94 7.82
C GLU A 72 6.35 17.24 7.86
N ARG A 73 7.67 17.18 7.65
CA ARG A 73 8.54 18.37 7.54
C ARG A 73 8.14 19.28 6.38
N THR A 74 7.79 18.70 5.23
CA THR A 74 7.38 19.45 4.04
C THR A 74 6.01 20.10 4.26
N CYS A 75 5.07 19.37 4.87
CA CYS A 75 3.77 19.90 5.27
C CYS A 75 3.89 21.03 6.30
N GLU A 76 4.76 20.88 7.31
CA GLU A 76 5.03 21.93 8.30
C GLU A 76 5.52 23.23 7.64
N ALA A 77 6.48 23.13 6.70
CA ALA A 77 6.99 24.29 5.97
C ALA A 77 5.92 24.99 5.13
N ALA A 78 4.90 24.26 4.68
CA ALA A 78 3.75 24.78 3.94
C ALA A 78 2.59 25.24 4.85
N GLY A 79 2.69 25.06 6.17
CA GLY A 79 1.61 25.38 7.12
C GLY A 79 0.37 24.48 6.98
N VAL A 80 0.56 23.24 6.52
CA VAL A 80 -0.51 22.24 6.31
C VAL A 80 -0.30 21.05 7.26
N LEU A 81 -1.40 20.45 7.73
CA LEU A 81 -1.35 19.21 8.50
C LEU A 81 -1.48 18.00 7.56
N CYS A 82 -0.64 16.99 7.77
CA CYS A 82 -0.79 15.67 7.17
C CYS A 82 -1.42 14.72 8.19
N SER A 83 -2.28 13.79 7.74
CA SER A 83 -2.85 12.75 8.58
C SER A 83 -2.67 11.40 7.91
N LEU A 84 -2.26 10.41 8.70
CA LEU A 84 -2.22 9.00 8.32
C LEU A 84 -3.43 8.23 8.88
N ASP A 85 -4.50 8.91 9.31
CA ASP A 85 -5.73 8.23 9.74
C ASP A 85 -6.31 7.38 8.59
N PRO A 86 -6.66 6.10 8.82
CA PRO A 86 -7.19 5.23 7.77
C PRO A 86 -8.50 5.70 7.14
N LYS A 87 -9.28 6.51 7.85
CA LYS A 87 -10.57 7.03 7.40
C LYS A 87 -10.76 8.44 7.96
N PRO A 88 -10.06 9.44 7.39
CA PRO A 88 -10.03 10.79 7.95
C PRO A 88 -11.38 11.50 7.82
N ILE A 89 -12.15 11.19 6.76
CA ILE A 89 -13.49 11.72 6.54
C ILE A 89 -14.49 10.55 6.49
N PRO A 90 -15.51 10.53 7.36
CA PRO A 90 -16.55 9.51 7.32
C PRO A 90 -17.45 9.66 6.07
N GLY A 91 -18.18 8.60 5.73
CA GLY A 91 -19.10 8.58 4.58
C GLY A 91 -18.46 8.14 3.27
N ASP A 92 -18.97 8.68 2.16
CA ASP A 92 -18.68 8.29 0.77
C ASP A 92 -17.36 8.89 0.23
N TRP A 93 -16.32 8.81 1.05
CA TRP A 93 -14.95 9.21 0.72
C TRP A 93 -14.01 8.02 0.92
N ASN A 94 -13.01 7.88 0.07
CA ASN A 94 -12.04 6.81 0.20
C ASN A 94 -11.30 6.92 1.54
N GLY A 95 -10.91 5.76 2.10
CA GLY A 95 -9.94 5.72 3.18
C GLY A 95 -8.51 5.71 2.64
N ALA A 96 -7.53 5.75 3.54
CA ALA A 96 -6.11 5.70 3.22
C ALA A 96 -5.50 4.39 3.70
N GLY A 97 -4.96 3.60 2.77
CA GLY A 97 -4.23 2.35 3.07
C GLY A 97 -2.72 2.54 2.95
N CYS A 98 -1.97 1.49 3.30
CA CYS A 98 -0.55 1.36 3.00
C CYS A 98 -0.32 0.00 2.32
N HIS A 99 -0.79 -0.13 1.08
CA HIS A 99 -0.72 -1.40 0.35
C HIS A 99 0.74 -1.87 0.27
N THR A 100 0.99 -3.11 0.68
CA THR A 100 2.34 -3.65 0.79
C THR A 100 2.56 -4.71 -0.27
N ASN A 101 3.43 -4.41 -1.24
CA ASN A 101 3.87 -5.34 -2.25
C ASN A 101 4.96 -6.25 -1.69
N PHE A 102 4.86 -7.57 -1.89
CA PHE A 102 5.79 -8.53 -1.33
C PHE A 102 6.17 -9.62 -2.33
N SER A 103 7.47 -9.96 -2.37
CA SER A 103 7.97 -11.14 -3.07
C SER A 103 9.24 -11.70 -2.44
N THR A 104 9.39 -13.02 -2.49
CA THR A 104 10.67 -13.71 -2.28
C THR A 104 11.37 -13.97 -3.61
N LYS A 105 12.61 -14.44 -3.57
CA LYS A 105 13.31 -14.89 -4.78
C LYS A 105 12.52 -15.97 -5.53
N SER A 106 11.97 -16.96 -4.81
CA SER A 106 11.18 -18.03 -5.42
C SER A 106 9.86 -17.54 -6.03
N MET A 107 9.29 -16.44 -5.55
CA MET A 107 8.09 -15.84 -6.16
C MET A 107 8.40 -15.14 -7.49
N ARG A 108 9.60 -14.53 -7.61
CA ARG A 108 10.01 -13.77 -8.79
C ARG A 108 10.60 -14.64 -9.91
N GLU A 109 11.06 -15.84 -9.58
CA GLU A 109 11.73 -16.75 -10.51
C GLU A 109 10.85 -17.96 -10.80
N SER A 110 10.70 -18.30 -12.08
CA SER A 110 10.04 -19.53 -12.53
C SER A 110 11.04 -20.47 -13.19
N LYS A 111 10.93 -21.78 -12.91
CA LYS A 111 11.69 -22.78 -13.69
C LYS A 111 11.20 -22.74 -15.15
N PRO A 112 12.08 -22.90 -16.14
CA PRO A 112 11.69 -22.89 -17.56
C PRO A 112 10.54 -23.86 -17.83
N GLY A 113 9.48 -23.38 -18.50
CA GLY A 113 8.29 -24.16 -18.82
C GLY A 113 7.34 -24.42 -17.65
N THR A 114 7.52 -23.77 -16.50
CA THR A 114 6.64 -23.91 -15.32
C THR A 114 6.10 -22.56 -14.85
N ARG A 115 5.15 -22.57 -13.92
CA ARG A 115 4.67 -21.40 -13.17
C ARG A 115 5.08 -21.47 -11.70
N SER A 116 6.29 -21.98 -11.40
CA SER A 116 6.70 -22.20 -10.01
C SER A 116 6.74 -20.93 -9.16
N GLY A 117 6.97 -19.76 -9.76
CA GLY A 117 6.87 -18.48 -9.07
C GLY A 117 5.44 -18.13 -8.67
N TRP A 118 4.48 -18.37 -9.55
CA TRP A 118 3.05 -18.26 -9.28
C TRP A 118 2.62 -19.20 -8.16
N ASP A 119 3.03 -20.47 -8.20
CA ASP A 119 2.70 -21.44 -7.16
C ASP A 119 3.24 -20.99 -5.79
N ALA A 120 4.46 -20.42 -5.76
CA ALA A 120 5.02 -19.82 -4.55
C ALA A 120 4.22 -18.60 -4.05
N ILE A 121 3.70 -17.77 -4.96
CA ILE A 121 2.81 -16.65 -4.62
C ILE A 121 1.52 -17.17 -3.98
N VAL A 122 0.83 -18.11 -4.65
CA VAL A 122 -0.43 -18.68 -4.15
C VAL A 122 -0.23 -19.32 -2.77
N ALA A 123 0.83 -20.12 -2.60
CA ALA A 123 1.15 -20.72 -1.30
C ALA A 123 1.40 -19.65 -0.20
N GLY A 124 2.07 -18.54 -0.54
CA GLY A 124 2.25 -17.41 0.38
C GLY A 124 0.92 -16.76 0.78
N ILE A 125 0.01 -16.57 -0.17
CA ILE A 125 -1.32 -16.01 0.06
C ILE A 125 -2.16 -16.93 0.96
N GLU A 126 -2.11 -18.25 0.73
CA GLU A 126 -2.81 -19.23 1.56
C GLU A 126 -2.34 -19.16 3.02
N LYS A 127 -1.03 -19.06 3.28
CA LYS A 127 -0.50 -18.86 4.64
C LYS A 127 -1.01 -17.57 5.28
N LEU A 128 -1.05 -16.47 4.53
CA LEU A 128 -1.61 -15.20 5.01
C LEU A 128 -3.09 -15.29 5.36
N SER A 129 -3.86 -16.12 4.63
CA SER A 129 -5.29 -16.33 4.90
C SER A 129 -5.53 -16.96 6.28
N LEU A 130 -4.68 -17.93 6.66
CA LEU A 130 -4.76 -18.62 7.95
C LEU A 130 -4.41 -17.71 9.14
N LYS A 131 -3.70 -16.62 8.89
CA LYS A 131 -3.26 -15.63 9.89
C LYS A 131 -3.99 -14.30 9.76
N HIS A 132 -5.13 -14.25 9.08
CA HIS A 132 -5.83 -13.02 8.78
C HIS A 132 -6.08 -12.14 10.03
N ALA A 133 -6.66 -12.71 11.10
CA ALA A 133 -6.97 -11.98 12.32
C ALA A 133 -5.71 -11.45 13.04
N GLU A 134 -4.63 -12.23 13.08
CA GLU A 134 -3.34 -11.82 13.66
C GLU A 134 -2.77 -10.60 12.92
N HIS A 135 -2.81 -10.64 11.58
CA HIS A 135 -2.37 -9.52 10.76
C HIS A 135 -3.26 -8.28 10.95
N ILE A 136 -4.59 -8.43 10.90
CA ILE A 136 -5.52 -7.30 11.06
C ILE A 136 -5.29 -6.57 12.39
N ALA A 137 -5.07 -7.30 13.49
CA ALA A 137 -4.79 -6.71 14.80
C ALA A 137 -3.51 -5.85 14.83
N ALA A 138 -2.58 -6.08 13.92
CA ALA A 138 -1.31 -5.37 13.81
C ALA A 138 -1.26 -4.39 12.62
N TYR A 139 -2.31 -4.32 11.80
CA TYR A 139 -2.35 -3.58 10.53
C TYR A 139 -2.84 -2.14 10.69
N GLY A 140 -2.67 -1.57 11.89
CA GLY A 140 -2.95 -0.20 12.28
C GLY A 140 -4.34 0.02 12.87
N GLU A 141 -4.43 0.96 13.82
CA GLU A 141 -5.65 1.27 14.56
C GLU A 141 -6.65 2.07 13.71
N GLY A 142 -7.95 1.86 13.95
CA GLY A 142 -9.04 2.55 13.23
C GLY A 142 -9.36 1.95 11.85
N ASN A 143 -8.71 0.83 11.50
CA ASN A 143 -8.80 0.21 10.18
C ASN A 143 -10.20 -0.39 9.90
N GLU A 144 -10.99 -0.69 10.93
CA GLU A 144 -12.39 -1.11 10.84
C GLU A 144 -13.28 -0.06 10.17
N ARG A 145 -12.92 1.23 10.27
CA ARG A 145 -13.63 2.32 9.57
C ARG A 145 -13.33 2.36 8.07
N ARG A 146 -12.22 1.73 7.65
CA ARG A 146 -11.76 1.70 6.27
C ARG A 146 -12.14 0.40 5.56
N LEU A 147 -11.81 -0.75 6.15
CA LEU A 147 -12.01 -2.10 5.58
C LEU A 147 -13.47 -2.57 5.70
N THR A 148 -14.32 -1.98 4.87
CA THR A 148 -15.79 -2.17 4.94
C THR A 148 -16.35 -2.98 3.77
N GLY A 149 -15.50 -3.43 2.84
CA GLY A 149 -15.95 -4.03 1.57
C GLY A 149 -16.36 -3.02 0.50
N ARG A 150 -16.30 -1.71 0.81
CA ARG A 150 -16.59 -0.60 -0.11
C ARG A 150 -15.32 0.18 -0.42
N HIS A 151 -15.37 1.08 -1.39
CA HIS A 151 -14.25 2.00 -1.74
C HIS A 151 -12.93 1.27 -1.99
N GLU A 152 -12.95 0.23 -2.83
CA GLU A 152 -11.77 -0.56 -3.20
C GLU A 152 -11.08 -1.28 -2.03
N THR A 153 -11.85 -1.66 -1.00
CA THR A 153 -11.37 -2.47 0.13
C THR A 153 -12.18 -3.75 0.27
N ALA A 154 -11.58 -4.78 0.89
CA ALA A 154 -12.29 -5.95 1.39
C ALA A 154 -12.93 -5.67 2.76
N SER A 155 -13.84 -6.54 3.20
CA SER A 155 -14.29 -6.56 4.60
C SER A 155 -13.13 -6.89 5.54
N ILE A 156 -13.11 -6.28 6.73
CA ILE A 156 -12.12 -6.57 7.78
C ILE A 156 -12.23 -7.99 8.35
N GLU A 157 -13.39 -8.64 8.22
CA GLU A 157 -13.66 -9.95 8.82
C GLU A 157 -13.28 -11.12 7.89
N ALA A 158 -13.27 -10.89 6.58
CA ALA A 158 -13.11 -11.93 5.58
C ALA A 158 -11.83 -11.75 4.78
N PHE A 159 -11.06 -12.83 4.64
CA PHE A 159 -9.93 -12.86 3.73
C PHE A 159 -10.37 -13.27 2.33
N SER A 160 -9.93 -12.53 1.32
CA SER A 160 -10.11 -12.87 -0.09
C SER A 160 -8.88 -12.47 -0.89
N TRP A 161 -8.66 -13.16 -2.01
CA TRP A 161 -7.65 -12.75 -2.97
C TRP A 161 -8.13 -12.95 -4.40
N GLY A 162 -7.52 -12.25 -5.35
CA GLY A 162 -7.82 -12.45 -6.76
C GLY A 162 -6.93 -11.66 -7.71
N VAL A 163 -6.96 -12.05 -8.98
CA VAL A 163 -6.21 -11.36 -10.04
C VAL A 163 -6.92 -10.08 -10.44
N ALA A 164 -6.18 -8.97 -10.42
CA ALA A 164 -6.69 -7.63 -10.73
C ALA A 164 -7.94 -7.21 -9.91
N ASN A 165 -8.23 -7.90 -8.80
CA ASN A 165 -9.40 -7.63 -7.98
C ASN A 165 -9.07 -6.60 -6.89
N ARG A 166 -9.50 -5.36 -7.11
CA ARG A 166 -9.37 -4.27 -6.12
C ARG A 166 -10.43 -4.33 -5.00
N GLY A 167 -11.32 -5.32 -4.99
CA GLY A 167 -12.18 -5.60 -3.83
C GLY A 167 -11.60 -6.62 -2.87
N ALA A 168 -10.48 -7.26 -3.24
CA ALA A 168 -9.90 -8.34 -2.46
C ALA A 168 -8.91 -7.84 -1.40
N SER A 169 -8.67 -8.68 -0.38
CA SER A 169 -7.69 -8.42 0.68
C SER A 169 -6.26 -8.46 0.13
N VAL A 170 -5.97 -9.45 -0.73
CA VAL A 170 -4.71 -9.56 -1.47
C VAL A 170 -4.97 -9.55 -2.97
N ARG A 171 -4.20 -8.75 -3.72
CA ARG A 171 -4.29 -8.67 -5.18
C ARG A 171 -3.03 -9.24 -5.81
N VAL A 172 -3.20 -9.96 -6.92
CA VAL A 172 -2.10 -10.31 -7.81
C VAL A 172 -2.31 -9.60 -9.16
N GLY A 173 -1.26 -8.98 -9.71
CA GLY A 173 -1.34 -8.24 -10.96
C GLY A 173 -1.54 -9.15 -12.17
N ARG A 174 -2.18 -8.65 -13.24
CA ARG A 174 -2.34 -9.41 -14.50
C ARG A 174 -1.00 -9.83 -15.11
N ASN A 175 0.02 -8.96 -15.02
CA ASN A 175 1.36 -9.28 -15.53
C ASN A 175 1.97 -10.44 -14.73
N THR A 176 1.90 -10.41 -13.40
CA THR A 176 2.37 -11.52 -12.55
C THR A 176 1.63 -12.84 -12.83
N GLU A 177 0.33 -12.77 -13.12
CA GLU A 177 -0.41 -13.95 -13.56
C GLU A 177 0.10 -14.46 -14.91
N ALA A 178 0.18 -13.58 -15.91
CA ALA A 178 0.59 -13.93 -17.27
C ALA A 178 2.03 -14.47 -17.33
N ASP A 179 2.95 -13.85 -16.61
CA ASP A 179 4.37 -14.21 -16.54
C ASP A 179 4.59 -15.47 -15.68
N GLY A 180 3.63 -15.82 -14.83
CA GLY A 180 3.72 -16.96 -13.93
C GLY A 180 4.75 -16.79 -12.81
N CYS A 181 5.20 -15.56 -12.53
CA CYS A 181 6.04 -15.16 -11.41
C CYS A 181 5.94 -13.63 -11.17
N GLY A 182 6.35 -13.17 -10.00
CA GLY A 182 6.32 -11.75 -9.63
C GLY A 182 6.11 -11.51 -8.14
N TYR A 183 5.07 -10.76 -7.80
CA TYR A 183 4.76 -10.34 -6.43
C TYR A 183 3.25 -10.31 -6.15
N MET A 184 2.89 -10.32 -4.87
CA MET A 184 1.52 -10.06 -4.40
C MET A 184 1.43 -8.69 -3.73
N GLU A 185 0.23 -8.13 -3.67
CA GLU A 185 -0.08 -6.85 -3.01
C GLU A 185 -1.07 -7.11 -1.86
N ASP A 186 -0.62 -6.98 -0.60
CA ASP A 186 -1.50 -7.00 0.56
C ASP A 186 -2.12 -5.62 0.77
N ARG A 187 -3.44 -5.51 0.64
CA ARG A 187 -4.17 -4.23 0.65
C ARG A 187 -4.79 -3.90 2.00
N ARG A 188 -4.61 -4.79 2.97
CA ARG A 188 -5.19 -4.69 4.31
C ARG A 188 -4.47 -3.72 5.25
N PRO A 189 -3.16 -3.43 5.17
CA PRO A 189 -2.54 -2.45 6.06
C PRO A 189 -3.15 -1.05 5.87
N SER A 190 -3.43 -0.36 6.98
CA SER A 190 -3.86 1.04 6.96
C SER A 190 -2.69 1.99 6.72
N SER A 191 -3.00 3.25 6.38
CA SER A 191 -2.00 4.32 6.20
C SER A 191 -1.17 4.63 7.45
N ASN A 192 -1.71 4.46 8.66
CA ASN A 192 -0.99 4.61 9.94
C ASN A 192 -0.25 3.34 10.40
N MET A 193 -0.17 2.28 9.59
CA MET A 193 0.53 1.05 10.00
C MET A 193 2.02 1.31 10.33
N ASP A 194 2.58 0.54 11.25
CA ASP A 194 4.01 0.50 11.52
C ASP A 194 4.70 -0.40 10.48
N PRO A 195 5.62 0.13 9.66
CA PRO A 195 6.23 -0.65 8.60
C PRO A 195 7.09 -1.80 9.11
N TYR A 196 7.74 -1.67 10.27
CA TYR A 196 8.54 -2.74 10.84
C TYR A 196 7.67 -3.92 11.24
N VAL A 197 6.50 -3.64 11.81
CA VAL A 197 5.52 -4.67 12.18
C VAL A 197 4.94 -5.34 10.94
N VAL A 198 4.42 -4.57 9.97
CA VAL A 198 3.78 -5.16 8.79
C VAL A 198 4.75 -5.96 7.93
N THR A 199 5.93 -5.40 7.64
CA THR A 199 6.93 -6.10 6.80
C THR A 199 7.44 -7.38 7.46
N SER A 200 7.70 -7.35 8.77
CA SER A 200 8.15 -8.54 9.51
C SER A 200 7.07 -9.61 9.63
N LEU A 201 5.80 -9.23 9.85
CA LEU A 201 4.69 -10.20 9.92
C LEU A 201 4.45 -10.89 8.57
N ILE A 202 4.46 -10.14 7.47
CA ILE A 202 4.33 -10.72 6.12
C ILE A 202 5.48 -11.69 5.87
N ALA A 203 6.73 -11.25 6.10
CA ALA A 203 7.90 -12.10 5.89
C ALA A 203 7.86 -13.37 6.77
N LYS A 204 7.57 -13.23 8.06
CA LYS A 204 7.46 -14.34 9.02
C LYS A 204 6.44 -15.37 8.55
N ASN A 205 5.21 -14.95 8.27
CA ASN A 205 4.14 -15.90 7.98
C ASN A 205 4.21 -16.49 6.57
N VAL A 206 4.78 -15.78 5.59
CA VAL A 206 5.00 -16.33 4.25
C VAL A 206 6.17 -17.31 4.21
N ILE A 207 7.29 -16.98 4.88
CA ILE A 207 8.54 -17.74 4.79
C ILE A 207 8.60 -18.87 5.83
N LEU A 208 8.22 -18.60 7.08
CA LEU A 208 8.36 -19.54 8.20
C LEU A 208 7.05 -20.22 8.62
N GLY A 209 5.90 -19.63 8.25
CA GLY A 209 4.56 -20.14 8.56
C GLY A 209 4.09 -21.28 7.67
#